data_AF-A0A2T3PSE7-F1
#
_entry.id   AF-A0A2T3PSE7-F1
#
_cell.length_a   1.000
_cell.length_b   1.000
_cell.length_c   1.000
_cell.angle_alpha   90.00
_cell.angle_beta   90.00
_cell.angle_gamma   90.00
#
_symmetry.space_group_name_H-M   'P 1'
#
loop_
_entity.id
_entity.type
_entity.pdbx_description
1 polymer ?
#
loop_
_entity_poly.entity_id
_entity_poly.type
_entity_poly.pdbx_seq_one_letter_code
_entity_poly.pdbx_strand_id
1 'polypeptide(L)'
;MATITAHHTGYTIAKSAVTKASKQLSAAGYFTDIFCIDRRFRLVITNNKQLPYEYAIHFIPSVDGDDTHLEVFIKNEQQRYFVDDFSEPELIADIINHYQHYSHSEF
;
A
#
# COMPACT_ATOMS: atom_id res chain seq x y z
N MET A 1 -5.95 -0.33 -28.39
CA MET A 1 -5.30 -1.43 -27.63
C MET A 1 -4.36 -0.85 -26.55
N ALA A 2 -4.84 0.06 -25.69
CA ALA A 2 -4.03 0.72 -24.65
C ALA A 2 -4.50 0.43 -23.21
N THR A 3 -5.77 0.03 -23.06
CA THR A 3 -6.47 -0.10 -21.77
C THR A 3 -5.99 -1.28 -20.91
N ILE A 4 -5.54 -2.38 -21.54
CA ILE A 4 -5.04 -3.56 -20.81
C ILE A 4 -3.69 -3.27 -20.13
N THR A 5 -2.91 -2.34 -20.69
CA THR A 5 -1.53 -2.07 -20.25
C THR A 5 -1.50 -1.25 -18.96
N ALA A 6 -2.35 -0.23 -18.81
CA ALA A 6 -2.38 0.63 -17.62
C ALA A 6 -2.85 -0.13 -16.36
N HIS A 7 -3.96 -0.87 -16.44
CA HIS A 7 -4.49 -1.70 -15.35
C HIS A 7 -3.48 -2.77 -14.88
N HIS A 8 -2.79 -3.43 -15.83
CA HIS A 8 -1.78 -4.43 -15.48
C HIS A 8 -0.56 -3.80 -14.81
N THR A 9 -0.24 -2.56 -15.18
CA THR A 9 0.91 -1.81 -14.66
C THR A 9 0.66 -1.37 -13.21
N GLY A 10 -0.48 -0.72 -12.91
CA GLY A 10 -0.81 -0.30 -11.55
C GLY A 10 -0.90 -1.47 -10.55
N TYR A 11 -1.54 -2.57 -10.95
CA TYR A 11 -1.60 -3.79 -10.12
C TYR A 11 -0.22 -4.39 -9.86
N THR A 12 0.61 -4.50 -10.90
CA THR A 12 1.97 -5.06 -10.77
C THR A 12 2.85 -4.19 -9.91
N ILE A 13 2.80 -2.86 -10.11
CA ILE A 13 3.52 -1.88 -9.30
C ILE A 13 3.11 -1.99 -7.84
N ALA A 14 1.82 -1.93 -7.53
CA ALA A 14 1.32 -1.99 -6.15
C ALA A 14 1.65 -3.32 -5.46
N LYS A 15 1.48 -4.45 -6.17
CA LYS A 15 1.87 -5.77 -5.64
C LYS A 15 3.36 -5.82 -5.32
N SER A 16 4.19 -5.35 -6.24
CA SER A 16 5.64 -5.36 -6.10
C SER A 16 6.10 -4.44 -4.97
N ALA A 17 5.55 -3.23 -4.91
CA ALA A 17 5.85 -2.25 -3.86
C ALA A 17 5.51 -2.79 -2.47
N VAL A 18 4.29 -3.30 -2.27
CA VAL A 18 3.86 -3.90 -0.99
C VAL A 18 4.76 -5.08 -0.59
N THR A 19 5.11 -5.94 -1.55
CA THR A 19 6.00 -7.08 -1.31
C THR A 19 7.42 -6.64 -0.92
N LYS A 20 7.97 -5.63 -1.61
CA LYS A 20 9.31 -5.10 -1.32
C LYS A 20 9.35 -4.35 0.01
N ALA A 21 8.34 -3.54 0.31
CA ALA A 21 8.21 -2.86 1.59
C ALA A 21 8.12 -3.86 2.75
N SER A 22 7.26 -4.89 2.63
CA SER A 22 7.19 -5.99 3.61
C SER A 22 8.54 -6.64 3.84
N LYS A 23 9.28 -6.97 2.77
CA LYS A 23 10.63 -7.56 2.90
C LYS A 23 11.61 -6.64 3.63
N GLN A 24 11.61 -5.34 3.33
CA GLN A 24 12.49 -4.37 4.00
C GLN A 24 12.15 -4.25 5.50
N LEU A 25 10.87 -4.21 5.83
CA LEU A 25 10.40 -4.15 7.22
C LEU A 25 10.73 -5.45 7.98
N SER A 26 10.52 -6.60 7.35
CA SER A 26 10.90 -7.90 7.93
C SER A 26 12.41 -8.02 8.14
N ALA A 27 13.22 -7.49 7.23
CA ALA A 27 14.68 -7.42 7.40
C ALA A 27 15.10 -6.49 8.56
N ALA A 28 14.29 -5.46 8.87
CA ALA A 28 14.47 -4.60 10.04
C ALA A 28 13.91 -5.22 11.35
N GLY A 29 13.37 -6.44 11.30
CA GLY A 29 12.88 -7.18 12.47
C GLY A 29 11.39 -7.02 12.77
N TYR A 30 10.62 -6.37 11.90
CA TYR A 30 9.17 -6.24 12.07
C TYR A 30 8.44 -7.46 11.51
N PHE A 31 7.37 -7.90 12.18
CA PHE A 31 6.54 -8.97 11.66
C PHE A 31 5.49 -8.40 10.69
N THR A 32 5.53 -8.82 9.43
CA THR A 32 4.63 -8.32 8.38
C THR A 32 3.86 -9.43 7.69
N ASP A 33 2.60 -9.16 7.36
CA ASP A 33 1.73 -10.02 6.56
C ASP A 33 1.10 -9.22 5.41
N ILE A 34 0.96 -9.87 4.25
CA ILE A 34 0.32 -9.27 3.08
C ILE A 34 -0.94 -10.07 2.76
N PHE A 35 -2.08 -9.38 2.74
CA PHE A 35 -3.35 -9.93 2.30
C PHE A 35 -3.71 -9.33 0.93
N CYS A 36 -4.03 -10.19 -0.04
CA CYS A 36 -4.60 -9.79 -1.32
C CYS A 36 -6.06 -10.24 -1.33
N ILE A 37 -6.99 -9.31 -1.12
CA ILE A 37 -8.42 -9.59 -1.05
C ILE A 37 -9.11 -8.60 -1.97
N ASP A 38 -9.94 -9.10 -2.89
CA ASP A 38 -10.85 -8.32 -3.75
C ASP A 38 -10.35 -6.91 -4.15
N ARG A 39 -9.52 -6.84 -5.19
CA ARG A 39 -8.98 -5.56 -5.70
C ARG A 39 -8.33 -4.70 -4.61
N ARG A 40 -7.69 -5.33 -3.63
CA ARG A 40 -6.92 -4.63 -2.60
C ARG A 40 -5.71 -5.42 -2.16
N PHE A 41 -4.58 -4.73 -2.03
CA PHE A 41 -3.43 -5.20 -1.27
C PHE A 41 -3.47 -4.58 0.12
N ARG A 42 -3.30 -5.38 1.17
CA ARG A 42 -3.25 -4.91 2.56
C ARG A 42 -1.99 -5.45 3.20
N LEU A 43 -1.09 -4.55 3.57
CA LEU A 43 0.08 -4.81 4.40
C LEU A 43 -0.30 -4.59 5.86
N VAL A 44 -0.11 -5.61 6.68
CA VAL A 44 -0.28 -5.55 8.13
C VAL A 44 1.09 -5.68 8.77
N ILE A 45 1.44 -4.73 9.64
CA ILE A 45 2.71 -4.71 10.37
C ILE A 45 2.39 -4.79 11.86
N THR A 46 2.75 -5.92 12.48
CA THR A 46 2.61 -6.09 13.91
C THR A 46 3.66 -5.25 14.61
N ASN A 47 3.24 -4.53 15.64
CA ASN A 47 4.09 -3.64 16.41
C ASN A 47 3.70 -3.73 17.89
N ASN A 48 4.47 -3.08 18.77
CA ASN A 48 4.24 -3.13 20.22
C ASN A 48 3.07 -2.25 20.70
N LYS A 49 2.32 -1.60 19.79
CA LYS A 49 1.14 -0.79 20.12
C LYS A 49 -0.10 -1.68 20.19
N GLN A 50 -1.19 -1.12 20.74
CA GLN A 50 -2.45 -1.85 20.93
C GLN A 50 -3.09 -2.37 19.63
N LEU A 51 -2.78 -1.74 18.48
CA LEU A 51 -3.32 -2.12 17.18
C LEU A 51 -2.18 -2.29 16.18
N PRO A 52 -2.23 -3.34 15.33
CA PRO A 52 -1.28 -3.48 14.24
C PRO A 52 -1.42 -2.31 13.27
N TYR A 53 -0.33 -1.95 12.61
CA TYR A 53 -0.36 -0.95 11.56
C TYR A 53 -0.87 -1.58 10.27
N GLU A 54 -1.81 -0.92 9.60
CA GLU A 54 -2.42 -1.43 8.39
C GLU A 54 -2.41 -0.40 7.27
N TYR A 55 -1.68 -0.73 6.22
CA TYR A 55 -1.60 0.03 4.98
C TYR A 55 -2.28 -0.75 3.87
N ALA A 56 -3.20 -0.14 3.15
CA ALA A 56 -3.90 -0.81 2.06
C ALA A 56 -3.99 0.00 0.80
N ILE A 57 -3.83 -0.66 -0.34
CA ILE A 57 -3.99 -0.09 -1.67
C ILE A 57 -5.21 -0.73 -2.31
N HIS A 58 -6.21 0.07 -2.68
CA HIS A 58 -7.45 -0.35 -3.32
C HIS A 58 -7.41 0.06 -4.79
N PHE A 59 -7.85 -0.85 -5.66
CA PHE A 59 -7.99 -0.61 -7.09
C PHE A 59 -9.44 -0.20 -7.38
N ILE A 60 -9.69 1.10 -7.46
CA ILE A 60 -11.00 1.68 -7.69
C ILE A 60 -11.22 1.81 -9.20
N PRO A 61 -12.23 1.15 -9.80
CA PRO A 61 -12.54 1.36 -11.21
C PRO A 61 -13.05 2.79 -11.42
N SER A 62 -12.52 3.50 -12.42
CA SER A 62 -13.04 4.79 -12.84
C SER A 62 -14.44 4.64 -13.46
N VAL A 63 -15.29 5.65 -13.23
CA VAL A 63 -16.70 5.66 -13.67
C VAL A 63 -16.80 5.74 -15.21
N ASP A 64 -15.79 6.31 -15.85
CA ASP A 64 -15.67 6.45 -17.31
C ASP A 64 -15.06 5.20 -18.00
N GLY A 65 -14.68 4.18 -17.24
CA GLY A 65 -14.49 2.82 -17.74
C GLY A 65 -13.10 2.45 -18.30
N ASP A 66 -12.16 3.40 -18.44
CA ASP A 66 -10.83 3.10 -19.02
C ASP A 66 -9.67 3.07 -18.00
N ASP A 67 -9.83 3.67 -16.80
CA ASP A 67 -8.75 3.78 -15.80
C ASP A 67 -9.09 3.11 -14.46
N THR A 68 -8.08 2.56 -13.80
CA THR A 68 -8.16 2.07 -12.41
C THR A 68 -7.35 2.99 -11.54
N HIS A 69 -8.02 3.61 -10.57
CA HIS A 69 -7.38 4.44 -9.57
C HIS A 69 -6.79 3.61 -8.44
N LEU A 70 -5.62 4.01 -7.95
CA LEU A 70 -4.97 3.47 -6.78
C LEU A 70 -5.28 4.38 -5.59
N GLU A 71 -6.12 3.91 -4.66
CA GLU A 71 -6.37 4.59 -3.40
C GLU A 71 -5.60 3.90 -2.28
N VAL A 72 -4.80 4.67 -1.55
CA VAL A 72 -4.22 4.24 -0.28
C VAL A 72 -5.20 4.51 0.85
N PHE A 73 -5.37 3.54 1.74
CA PHE A 73 -6.09 3.67 3.00
C PHE A 73 -5.21 3.19 4.16
N ILE A 74 -4.89 4.11 5.06
CA ILE A 74 -4.16 3.83 6.30
C ILE A 74 -5.17 3.74 7.44
N LYS A 75 -5.41 2.53 7.95
CA LYS A 75 -6.50 2.30 8.91
C LYS A 75 -6.26 3.02 10.24
N ASN A 76 -5.01 3.03 10.70
CA ASN A 76 -4.62 3.59 12.00
C ASN A 76 -4.83 5.10 12.06
N GLU A 77 -4.71 5.79 10.93
CA GLU A 77 -4.85 7.25 10.79
C GLU A 77 -6.20 7.65 10.19
N GLN A 78 -7.03 6.67 9.78
CA GLN A 78 -8.24 6.87 8.98
C GLN A 78 -8.00 7.73 7.72
N GLN A 79 -6.77 7.76 7.21
CA GLN A 79 -6.35 8.59 6.08
C GLN A 79 -6.55 7.86 4.75
N ARG A 80 -7.02 8.60 3.73
CA ARG A 80 -7.18 8.13 2.34
C ARG A 80 -6.62 9.13 1.35
N TYR A 81 -5.95 8.64 0.31
CA TYR A 81 -5.42 9.46 -0.78
C TYR A 81 -5.15 8.63 -2.04
N PHE A 82 -5.15 9.28 -3.20
CA PHE A 82 -4.86 8.64 -4.48
C PHE A 82 -3.36 8.67 -4.79
N VAL A 83 -2.86 7.60 -5.41
CA VAL A 83 -1.44 7.41 -5.76
C VAL A 83 -1.28 6.94 -7.21
N ASP A 84 -2.17 7.40 -8.09
CA ASP A 84 -2.22 7.00 -9.51
C ASP A 84 -0.90 7.25 -10.26
N ASP A 85 -0.23 8.35 -9.92
CA ASP A 85 1.03 8.76 -10.54
C ASP A 85 2.27 8.15 -9.87
N PHE A 86 2.11 7.37 -8.79
CA PHE A 86 3.27 6.86 -8.05
C PHE A 86 3.95 5.74 -8.82
N SER A 87 5.26 5.90 -9.01
CA SER A 87 6.11 4.80 -9.41
C SER A 87 6.28 3.78 -8.27
N GLU A 88 6.74 2.57 -8.59
CA GLU A 88 7.05 1.54 -7.59
C GLU A 88 7.96 2.03 -6.45
N PRO A 89 9.11 2.72 -6.69
CA PRO A 89 9.95 3.20 -5.60
C PRO A 89 9.27 4.28 -4.75
N GLU A 90 8.45 5.14 -5.33
CA GLU A 90 7.69 6.17 -4.59
C GLU A 90 6.68 5.51 -3.65
N LEU A 91 5.96 4.50 -4.14
CA LEU A 91 5.01 3.75 -3.34
C LEU A 91 5.68 2.93 -2.23
N ILE A 92 6.87 2.36 -2.47
CA ILE A 92 7.67 1.73 -1.41
C ILE A 92 8.06 2.76 -0.35
N ALA A 93 8.59 3.91 -0.77
CA ALA A 93 9.00 4.98 0.14
C ALA A 93 7.82 5.50 0.98
N ASP A 94 6.65 5.66 0.36
CA ASP A 94 5.42 6.07 1.04
C ASP A 94 5.01 5.09 2.15
N ILE A 95 4.96 3.79 1.86
CA ILE A 95 4.65 2.74 2.85
C ILE A 95 5.63 2.80 4.04
N ILE A 96 6.94 2.89 3.76
CA ILE A 96 7.97 2.89 4.79
C ILE A 96 7.91 4.17 5.63
N ASN A 97 7.77 5.34 4.99
CA ASN A 97 7.68 6.62 5.67
C ASN A 97 6.48 6.69 6.61
N HIS A 98 5.31 6.24 6.15
CA HIS A 98 4.12 6.22 7.00
C HIS A 98 4.27 5.28 8.19
N TYR A 99 4.80 4.07 7.98
CA TYR A 99 5.04 3.16 9.10
C TYR A 99 6.07 3.70 10.10
N GLN A 100 7.16 4.32 9.61
CA GLN A 100 8.16 4.95 10.47
C GLN A 100 7.53 6.09 11.27
N HIS A 101 6.78 6.99 10.61
CA HIS A 101 6.09 8.07 11.30
C HIS A 101 5.14 7.54 12.38
N TYR A 102 4.36 6.50 12.05
CA TYR A 102 3.49 5.83 13.02
C TYR A 102 4.26 5.18 14.17
N SER A 103 5.39 4.53 13.90
CA SER A 103 6.22 3.87 14.91
C SER A 103 6.95 4.86 15.83
N HIS A 104 7.33 6.02 15.31
CA HIS A 104 8.01 7.09 16.04
C HIS A 104 7.05 8.04 16.76
N SER A 105 5.79 8.10 16.33
CA SER A 105 4.75 8.86 17.03
C SER A 105 4.52 8.24 18.41
N GLU A 106 5.07 8.89 19.44
CA GLU A 106 4.89 8.50 20.84
C GLU A 106 3.40 8.62 21.18
N PHE A 107 2.82 7.52 21.67
CA PHE A 107 1.67 7.56 22.57
C PHE A 107 2.21 7.36 23.98
#